data_AF-A0A8H7A9K5-F1
#
_entry.id   AF-A0A8H7A9K5-F1
#
_cell.length_a   1.000
_cell.length_b   1.000
_cell.length_c   1.000
_cell.angle_alpha   90.00
_cell.angle_beta   90.00
_cell.angle_gamma   90.00
#
_symmetry.space_group_name_H-M   'P 1'
#
loop_
_entity.id
_entity.type
_entity.pdbx_description
1 polymer ?
#
loop_
_entity_poly.entity_id
_entity_poly.type
_entity_poly.pdbx_seq_one_letter_code
_entity_poly.pdbx_strand_id
1 'polypeptide(L)'
;MAKAFMYVFFAYSGFQQPFYILSEIRTPRKTFPRSTLTASFLILLLFVSVNLAYVLVVAKDLQHDHLDVPMATLFFSQVLRSWQAQQATAALTALSIFGNIVLTALTTSQVNQEIAKEGILPYGIFFAKSYYTVYGWLSTRSWRHDHLVSDDKVPIPALGLTLASSLVLIGLTAMLPPLAAFEVVVELYTYFAIILVPTAVSGGLLYLKFRPKSTWASRASFKPWLSSLFPTLYFITSALLAITLFVDPAPNSPLELAPGSIKCFIVPAIGISTLAWGSAWFLGLKIHGWWYKTEILAMREALVVQVGEDEYVQLLETVDASWEGYEGSGSSGKYKERGTNIKTD
;
A
#
# COMPACT_ATOMS: atom_id res chain seq x y z
N MET A 1 -22.15 -11.28 7.32
CA MET A 1 -22.18 -10.51 6.05
C MET A 1 -20.95 -9.63 5.86
N ALA A 2 -20.54 -8.82 6.85
CA ALA A 2 -19.39 -7.91 6.71
C ALA A 2 -18.08 -8.62 6.28
N LYS A 3 -17.75 -9.79 6.87
CA LYS A 3 -16.55 -10.58 6.50
C LYS A 3 -16.52 -11.00 5.03
N ALA A 4 -17.63 -11.51 4.50
CA ALA A 4 -17.73 -11.88 3.08
C ALA A 4 -17.51 -10.67 2.16
N PHE A 5 -18.06 -9.51 2.53
CA PHE A 5 -17.79 -8.26 1.82
C PHE A 5 -16.30 -7.87 1.88
N MET A 6 -15.60 -8.09 2.99
CA MET A 6 -14.16 -7.82 3.08
C MET A 6 -13.36 -8.62 2.06
N TYR A 7 -13.65 -9.92 1.86
CA TYR A 7 -12.96 -10.72 0.84
C TYR A 7 -13.23 -10.22 -0.58
N VAL A 8 -14.46 -9.76 -0.85
CA VAL A 8 -14.78 -9.13 -2.15
C VAL A 8 -13.98 -7.83 -2.32
N PHE A 9 -13.97 -6.96 -1.31
CA PHE A 9 -13.17 -5.72 -1.34
C PHE A 9 -11.66 -5.99 -1.47
N PHE A 10 -11.17 -7.03 -0.80
CA PHE A 10 -9.79 -7.49 -0.92
C PHE A 10 -9.46 -7.92 -2.34
N ALA A 11 -10.35 -8.63 -3.03
CA ALA A 11 -10.14 -9.04 -4.43
C ALA A 11 -10.07 -7.85 -5.41
N TYR A 12 -10.76 -6.74 -5.10
CA TYR A 12 -10.68 -5.50 -5.87
C TYR A 12 -9.60 -4.52 -5.36
N SER A 13 -8.85 -4.92 -4.33
CA SER A 13 -7.72 -4.13 -3.83
C SER A 13 -6.53 -4.17 -4.79
N GLY A 14 -5.56 -3.27 -4.59
CA GLY A 14 -4.37 -3.18 -5.44
C GLY A 14 -4.40 -2.07 -6.49
N PHE A 15 -5.57 -1.48 -6.78
CA PHE A 15 -5.67 -0.30 -7.66
C PHE A 15 -4.83 0.90 -7.16
N GLN A 16 -4.47 0.93 -5.88
CA GLN A 16 -3.64 1.96 -5.27
C GLN A 16 -2.14 1.80 -5.58
N GLN A 17 -1.67 0.58 -5.88
CA GLN A 17 -0.25 0.30 -6.08
C GLN A 17 0.40 1.17 -7.19
N PRO A 18 -0.24 1.35 -8.36
CA PRO A 18 0.31 2.20 -9.41
C PRO A 18 0.46 3.67 -9.04
N PHE A 19 -0.27 4.16 -8.02
CA PHE A 19 -0.16 5.56 -7.58
C PHE A 19 1.16 5.83 -6.86
N TYR A 20 1.77 4.81 -6.27
CA TYR A 20 3.03 4.95 -5.53
C TYR A 20 4.26 4.99 -6.45
N ILE A 21 4.14 4.44 -7.66
CA ILE A 21 5.20 4.45 -8.70
C ILE A 21 4.92 5.50 -9.78
N LEU A 22 4.13 6.52 -9.48
CA LEU A 22 3.75 7.52 -10.47
C LEU A 22 4.95 8.33 -10.97
N SER A 23 6.03 8.39 -10.18
CA SER A 23 7.32 8.98 -10.55
C SER A 23 8.06 8.21 -11.65
N GLU A 24 7.81 6.91 -11.81
CA GLU A 24 8.46 6.06 -12.82
C GLU A 24 7.73 6.07 -14.17
N ILE A 25 6.48 6.54 -14.20
CA ILE A 25 5.63 6.50 -15.39
C ILE A 25 5.90 7.73 -16.27
N ARG A 26 6.28 7.51 -17.53
CA ARG A 26 6.41 8.58 -18.54
C ARG A 26 5.06 9.25 -18.79
N THR A 27 4.95 10.55 -18.53
CA THR A 27 3.73 11.38 -18.70
C THR A 27 2.49 10.87 -17.95
N PRO A 28 2.50 10.84 -16.61
CA PRO A 28 1.45 10.22 -15.81
C PRO A 28 0.08 10.90 -16.01
N ARG A 29 0.06 12.21 -16.29
CA ARG A 29 -1.18 12.99 -16.42
C ARG A 29 -2.15 12.51 -17.50
N LYS A 30 -1.65 11.94 -18.60
CA LYS A 30 -2.48 11.50 -19.74
C LYS A 30 -2.70 9.99 -19.72
N THR A 31 -1.65 9.22 -19.42
CA THR A 31 -1.65 7.75 -19.50
C THR A 31 -2.40 7.15 -18.31
N PHE A 32 -2.14 7.64 -17.10
CA PHE A 32 -2.65 7.07 -15.87
C PHE A 32 -4.19 6.96 -15.78
N PRO A 33 -4.99 8.02 -16.06
CA PRO A 33 -6.45 7.91 -15.93
C PRO A 33 -7.05 6.93 -16.94
N ARG A 34 -6.49 6.86 -18.17
CA ARG A 34 -6.96 5.94 -19.21
C ARG A 34 -6.64 4.50 -18.83
N SER A 35 -5.40 4.22 -18.45
CA SER A 35 -4.94 2.88 -18.05
C SER A 35 -5.67 2.37 -16.81
N THR A 36 -5.90 3.24 -15.82
CA THR A 36 -6.65 2.86 -14.60
C THR A 36 -8.08 2.47 -14.96
N LEU A 37 -8.76 3.27 -15.80
CA LEU A 37 -10.14 2.99 -16.19
C LEU A 37 -10.27 1.71 -17.01
N THR A 38 -9.39 1.49 -17.98
CA THR A 38 -9.42 0.27 -18.81
C THR A 38 -9.06 -0.97 -18.00
N ALA A 39 -8.06 -0.88 -17.11
CA ALA A 39 -7.69 -1.99 -16.22
C ALA A 39 -8.82 -2.33 -15.24
N SER A 40 -9.43 -1.33 -14.59
CA SER A 40 -10.55 -1.56 -13.68
C SER A 40 -11.75 -2.22 -14.39
N PHE A 41 -12.07 -1.78 -15.61
CA PHE A 41 -13.15 -2.38 -16.39
C PHE A 41 -12.84 -3.84 -16.78
N LEU A 42 -11.61 -4.11 -17.22
CA LEU A 42 -11.16 -5.46 -17.57
C LEU A 42 -11.20 -6.39 -16.35
N ILE A 43 -10.66 -5.96 -15.20
CA ILE A 43 -10.66 -6.73 -13.95
C ILE A 43 -12.09 -7.04 -13.51
N LEU A 44 -13.01 -6.06 -13.60
CA LEU A 44 -14.41 -6.27 -13.27
C LEU A 44 -15.06 -7.36 -14.13
N LEU A 45 -14.83 -7.32 -15.45
CA LEU A 45 -15.35 -8.32 -16.38
C LEU A 45 -14.76 -9.71 -16.11
N LEU A 46 -13.44 -9.79 -15.92
CA LEU A 46 -12.75 -11.05 -15.63
C LEU A 46 -13.23 -11.65 -14.30
N PHE A 47 -13.35 -10.83 -13.25
CA PHE A 47 -13.79 -11.30 -11.93
C PHE A 47 -15.18 -11.93 -12.01
N VAL A 48 -16.15 -11.25 -12.61
CA VAL A 48 -17.52 -11.79 -12.75
C VAL A 48 -17.51 -13.06 -13.60
N SER A 49 -16.73 -13.09 -14.69
CA SER A 49 -16.65 -14.26 -15.59
C SER A 49 -16.05 -15.49 -14.88
N VAL A 50 -14.98 -15.31 -14.09
CA VAL A 50 -14.34 -16.40 -13.34
C VAL A 50 -15.26 -16.92 -12.24
N ASN A 51 -15.92 -16.01 -11.49
CA ASN A 51 -16.88 -16.44 -10.46
C ASN A 51 -18.05 -17.22 -11.06
N LEU A 52 -18.55 -16.80 -12.23
CA LEU A 52 -19.59 -17.54 -12.95
C LEU A 52 -19.08 -18.93 -13.36
N ALA A 53 -17.85 -19.03 -13.87
CA ALA A 53 -17.25 -20.31 -14.25
C ALA A 53 -17.10 -21.26 -13.05
N TYR A 54 -16.70 -20.75 -11.87
CA TYR A 54 -16.61 -21.56 -10.65
C TYR A 54 -17.96 -22.14 -10.24
N VAL A 55 -19.02 -21.33 -10.23
CA VAL A 55 -20.36 -21.79 -9.84
C VAL A 55 -20.94 -22.80 -10.83
N LEU A 56 -20.59 -22.71 -12.12
CA LEU A 56 -21.06 -23.65 -13.15
C LEU A 56 -20.36 -25.01 -13.12
N VAL A 57 -19.08 -25.05 -12.75
CA VAL A 57 -18.26 -26.27 -12.81
C VAL A 57 -18.16 -27.01 -11.48
N VAL A 58 -18.09 -26.27 -10.36
CA VAL A 58 -17.93 -26.88 -9.03
C VAL A 58 -19.31 -27.14 -8.44
N ALA A 59 -19.64 -28.42 -8.24
CA ALA A 59 -20.87 -28.82 -7.57
C ALA A 59 -20.88 -28.34 -6.11
N LYS A 60 -22.03 -27.86 -5.62
CA LYS A 60 -22.18 -27.34 -4.25
C LYS A 60 -21.83 -28.37 -3.18
N ASP A 61 -22.10 -29.66 -3.44
CA ASP A 61 -21.86 -30.74 -2.48
C ASP A 61 -20.34 -30.93 -2.27
N LEU A 62 -19.57 -30.94 -3.37
CA LEU A 62 -18.10 -31.01 -3.31
C LEU A 62 -17.49 -29.80 -2.60
N GLN A 63 -18.13 -28.63 -2.71
CA GLN A 63 -17.70 -27.43 -2.01
C GLN A 63 -17.91 -27.52 -0.50
N HIS A 64 -19.01 -28.13 -0.05
CA HIS A 64 -19.31 -28.31 1.37
C HIS A 64 -18.36 -29.32 2.02
N ASP A 65 -17.96 -30.35 1.27
CA ASP A 65 -17.03 -31.39 1.77
C ASP A 65 -15.58 -30.89 1.86
N HIS A 66 -15.22 -29.84 1.11
CA HIS A 66 -13.86 -29.31 1.01
C HIS A 66 -13.80 -27.80 1.28
N LEU A 67 -14.36 -27.37 2.42
CA LEU A 67 -14.36 -25.98 2.85
C LEU A 67 -12.96 -25.35 2.97
N ASP A 68 -11.94 -26.15 3.29
CA ASP A 68 -10.57 -25.69 3.48
C ASP A 68 -9.76 -25.57 2.18
N VAL A 69 -10.31 -26.05 1.06
CA VAL A 69 -9.62 -26.06 -0.24
C VAL A 69 -10.01 -24.83 -1.07
N PRO A 70 -9.05 -24.08 -1.64
CA PRO A 70 -9.37 -22.95 -2.51
C PRO A 70 -10.25 -23.37 -3.71
N MET A 71 -11.27 -22.56 -4.03
CA MET A 71 -12.20 -22.82 -5.14
C MET A 71 -11.50 -23.02 -6.48
N ALA A 72 -10.39 -22.30 -6.71
CA ALA A 72 -9.57 -22.44 -7.91
C ALA A 72 -9.00 -23.87 -8.06
N THR A 73 -8.54 -24.46 -6.96
CA THR A 73 -7.98 -25.83 -6.95
C THR A 73 -9.06 -26.85 -7.28
N LEU A 74 -10.26 -26.71 -6.69
CA LEU A 74 -11.39 -27.57 -7.00
C LEU A 74 -11.82 -27.43 -8.47
N PHE A 75 -11.88 -26.21 -8.99
CA PHE A 75 -12.18 -25.95 -10.41
C PHE A 75 -11.17 -26.63 -11.34
N PHE A 76 -9.87 -26.44 -11.13
CA PHE A 76 -8.86 -27.08 -11.96
C PHE A 76 -8.89 -28.60 -11.84
N SER A 77 -9.21 -29.15 -10.66
CA SER A 77 -9.34 -30.61 -10.50
C SER A 77 -10.50 -31.20 -11.32
N GLN A 78 -11.59 -30.45 -11.48
CA GLN A 78 -12.76 -30.86 -12.25
C GLN A 78 -12.56 -30.70 -13.76
N VAL A 79 -11.94 -29.60 -14.19
CA VAL A 79 -11.68 -29.30 -15.61
C VAL A 79 -10.51 -30.12 -16.15
N LEU A 80 -9.40 -30.16 -15.41
CA LEU A 80 -8.17 -30.81 -15.82
C LEU A 80 -8.10 -32.18 -15.15
N ARG A 81 -8.57 -33.19 -15.88
CA ARG A 81 -8.57 -34.60 -15.44
C ARG A 81 -7.18 -35.24 -15.39
N SER A 82 -6.14 -34.58 -15.90
CA SER A 82 -4.77 -35.09 -15.91
C SER A 82 -3.93 -34.47 -14.80
N TRP A 83 -3.15 -35.33 -14.13
CA TRP A 83 -2.24 -34.94 -13.06
C TRP A 83 -1.21 -33.89 -13.52
N GLN A 84 -0.67 -34.05 -14.72
CA GLN A 84 0.32 -33.13 -15.28
C GLN A 84 -0.26 -31.72 -15.50
N ALA A 85 -1.52 -31.62 -15.94
CA ALA A 85 -2.16 -30.32 -16.15
C ALA A 85 -2.52 -29.62 -14.84
N GLN A 86 -2.88 -30.37 -13.80
CA GLN A 86 -3.08 -29.82 -12.45
C GLN A 86 -1.77 -29.27 -11.87
N GLN A 87 -0.65 -29.99 -12.03
CA GLN A 87 0.66 -29.50 -11.59
C GLN A 87 1.11 -28.25 -12.37
N ALA A 88 0.90 -28.22 -13.69
CA ALA A 88 1.24 -27.07 -14.51
C ALA A 88 0.45 -25.81 -14.12
N THR A 89 -0.85 -25.95 -13.87
CA THR A 89 -1.70 -24.82 -13.42
C THR A 89 -1.35 -24.35 -12.01
N ALA A 90 -1.01 -25.26 -11.10
CA ALA A 90 -0.49 -24.90 -9.78
C ALA A 90 0.83 -24.13 -9.88
N ALA A 91 1.75 -24.56 -10.75
CA ALA A 91 3.02 -23.87 -10.99
C ALA A 91 2.83 -22.46 -11.57
N LEU A 92 1.92 -22.31 -12.55
CA LEU A 92 1.57 -21.00 -13.11
C LEU A 92 0.94 -20.08 -12.06
N THR A 93 0.08 -20.62 -11.20
CA THR A 93 -0.54 -19.88 -10.10
C THR A 93 0.51 -19.43 -9.09
N ALA A 94 1.44 -20.31 -8.71
CA ALA A 94 2.54 -19.97 -7.81
C ALA A 94 3.45 -18.88 -8.40
N LEU A 95 3.76 -18.95 -9.69
CA LEU A 95 4.53 -17.92 -10.40
C LEU A 95 3.82 -16.57 -10.41
N SER A 96 2.50 -16.55 -10.58
CA SER A 96 1.68 -15.34 -10.51
C SER A 96 1.69 -14.73 -9.10
N ILE A 97 1.50 -15.54 -8.05
CA ILE A 97 1.56 -15.08 -6.66
C ILE A 97 2.96 -14.52 -6.35
N PHE A 98 4.01 -15.20 -6.79
CA PHE A 98 5.39 -14.75 -6.63
C PHE A 98 5.62 -13.37 -7.26
N GLY A 99 5.17 -13.16 -8.50
CA GLY A 99 5.26 -11.85 -9.17
C GLY A 99 4.53 -10.75 -8.41
N ASN A 100 3.34 -11.04 -7.87
CA ASN A 100 2.58 -10.09 -7.06
C ASN A 100 3.30 -9.73 -5.74
N ILE A 101 3.93 -10.70 -5.08
CA ILE A 101 4.71 -10.47 -3.85
C ILE A 101 5.91 -9.56 -4.13
N VAL A 102 6.64 -9.82 -5.22
CA VAL A 102 7.80 -9.00 -5.62
C VAL A 102 7.36 -7.56 -5.90
N LEU A 103 6.30 -7.36 -6.69
CA LEU A 103 5.78 -6.03 -7.01
C LEU A 103 5.37 -5.29 -5.73
N THR A 104 4.60 -5.95 -4.86
CA THR A 104 4.11 -5.35 -3.61
C THR A 104 5.25 -4.96 -2.68
N ALA A 105 6.31 -5.79 -2.60
CA ALA A 105 7.48 -5.49 -1.78
C ALA A 105 8.22 -4.24 -2.30
N LEU A 106 8.43 -4.13 -3.61
CA LEU A 106 9.07 -2.96 -4.24
C LEU A 106 8.26 -1.69 -3.98
N THR A 107 6.97 -1.70 -4.31
CA THR A 107 6.08 -0.55 -4.10
C THR A 107 6.06 -0.11 -2.64
N THR A 108 5.97 -1.05 -1.69
CA THR A 108 5.94 -0.73 -0.25
C THR A 108 7.25 -0.11 0.22
N SER A 109 8.40 -0.61 -0.26
CA SER A 109 9.70 -0.03 0.10
C SER A 109 9.90 1.38 -0.43
N GLN A 110 9.44 1.67 -1.65
CA GLN A 110 9.48 3.02 -2.21
C GLN A 110 8.61 3.98 -1.39
N VAL A 111 7.41 3.55 -0.99
CA VAL A 111 6.55 4.34 -0.09
C VAL A 111 7.24 4.59 1.25
N ASN A 112 7.83 3.57 1.85
CA ASN A 112 8.57 3.70 3.12
C ASN A 112 9.77 4.65 2.98
N GLN A 113 10.45 4.64 1.83
CA GLN A 113 11.54 5.57 1.54
C GLN A 113 11.02 7.01 1.43
N GLU A 114 9.94 7.24 0.69
CA GLU A 114 9.34 8.57 0.55
C GLU A 114 8.86 9.14 1.89
N ILE A 115 8.32 8.28 2.75
CA ILE A 115 7.97 8.63 4.13
C ILE A 115 9.22 8.94 4.96
N ALA A 116 10.29 8.15 4.80
CA ALA A 116 11.56 8.37 5.51
C ALA A 116 12.19 9.72 5.15
N LYS A 117 12.07 10.15 3.88
CA LYS A 117 12.52 11.46 3.39
C LYS A 117 11.79 12.63 4.04
N GLU A 118 10.59 12.43 4.59
CA GLU A 118 9.87 13.48 5.33
C GLU A 118 10.43 13.71 6.75
N GLY A 119 11.38 12.89 7.22
CA GLY A 119 12.01 13.04 8.54
C GLY A 119 11.11 12.64 9.72
N ILE A 120 9.98 11.98 9.46
CA ILE A 120 9.03 11.56 10.50
C ILE A 120 9.39 10.22 11.16
N LEU A 121 10.26 9.43 10.53
CA LEU A 121 10.71 8.13 11.03
C LEU A 121 11.93 8.27 11.94
N PRO A 122 12.04 7.43 13.00
CA PRO A 122 13.28 7.33 13.75
C PRO A 122 14.39 6.83 12.82
N TYR A 123 15.54 7.51 12.80
CA TYR A 123 16.62 7.26 11.84
C TYR A 123 16.18 7.37 10.37
N GLY A 124 15.25 8.28 10.05
CA GLY A 124 14.70 8.46 8.69
C GLY A 124 15.76 8.61 7.60
N ILE A 125 16.89 9.28 7.88
CA ILE A 125 17.99 9.43 6.91
C ILE A 125 18.60 8.07 6.51
N PHE A 126 18.63 7.08 7.41
CA PHE A 126 19.10 5.74 7.06
C PHE A 126 18.12 5.04 6.10
N PHE A 127 16.82 5.14 6.36
CA PHE A 127 15.78 4.51 5.54
C PHE A 127 15.53 5.24 4.21
N ALA A 128 15.89 6.52 4.12
CA ALA A 128 15.80 7.31 2.90
C ALA A 128 16.88 6.95 1.86
N LYS A 129 17.91 6.17 2.21
CA LYS A 129 19.05 5.87 1.31
C LYS A 129 18.68 4.87 0.22
N SER A 130 19.09 5.18 -1.01
CA SER A 130 19.11 4.25 -2.13
C SER A 130 20.50 3.65 -2.33
N TYR A 131 20.55 2.41 -2.79
CA TYR A 131 21.79 1.68 -3.07
C TYR A 131 21.73 1.06 -4.47
N TYR A 132 22.90 0.85 -5.07
CA TYR A 132 23.02 0.14 -6.33
C TYR A 132 22.63 -1.32 -6.16
N THR A 133 21.84 -1.83 -7.11
CA THR A 133 21.44 -3.24 -7.14
C THR A 133 22.68 -4.13 -7.26
N VAL A 134 22.62 -5.37 -6.76
CA VAL A 134 23.73 -6.36 -6.88
C VAL A 134 24.18 -6.52 -8.33
N TYR A 135 23.23 -6.50 -9.27
CA TYR A 135 23.54 -6.53 -10.71
C TYR A 135 24.29 -5.27 -11.18
N GLY A 136 23.88 -4.08 -10.74
CA GLY A 136 24.59 -2.82 -11.01
C GLY A 136 25.99 -2.76 -10.40
N TRP A 137 26.16 -3.31 -9.19
CA TRP A 137 27.46 -3.47 -8.55
C TRP A 137 28.35 -4.50 -9.26
N LEU A 138 27.80 -5.60 -9.78
CA LEU A 138 28.56 -6.56 -10.59
C LEU A 138 28.92 -5.99 -11.97
N SER A 139 28.01 -5.25 -12.62
CA SER A 139 28.22 -4.70 -13.96
C SER A 139 29.23 -3.57 -13.97
N THR A 140 29.26 -2.72 -12.93
CA THR A 140 30.28 -1.68 -12.74
C THR A 140 31.70 -2.23 -12.56
N ARG A 141 31.85 -3.53 -12.26
CA ARG A 141 33.15 -4.21 -12.22
C ARG A 141 33.61 -4.67 -13.61
N SER A 142 32.71 -4.75 -14.59
CA SER A 142 33.02 -5.12 -15.97
C SER A 142 33.37 -3.88 -16.79
N TRP A 143 34.56 -3.88 -17.38
CA TRP A 143 35.18 -2.81 -18.18
C TRP A 143 34.46 -2.51 -19.51
N ARG A 144 33.19 -2.12 -19.49
CA ARG A 144 32.51 -1.51 -20.65
C ARG A 144 31.64 -0.34 -20.17
N HIS A 145 32.22 0.85 -20.25
CA HIS A 145 31.49 2.11 -20.15
C HIS A 145 30.69 2.33 -21.43
N ASP A 146 29.49 1.76 -21.52
CA ASP A 146 28.46 2.30 -22.40
C ASP A 146 27.49 3.12 -21.53
N HIS A 147 27.20 4.34 -21.96
CA HIS A 147 26.38 5.36 -21.28
C HIS A 147 24.88 5.04 -21.19
N LEU A 148 24.50 3.76 -21.23
CA LEU A 148 23.12 3.27 -21.27
C LEU A 148 22.72 2.45 -20.03
N VAL A 149 23.54 2.45 -18.98
CA VAL A 149 23.17 1.81 -17.72
C VAL A 149 22.10 2.66 -17.06
N SER A 150 20.83 2.22 -17.18
CA SER A 150 19.75 2.62 -16.28
C SER A 150 20.28 2.53 -14.85
N ASP A 151 20.35 3.67 -14.17
CA ASP A 151 20.93 3.78 -12.84
C ASP A 151 19.94 3.19 -11.82
N ASP A 152 19.74 1.87 -11.89
CA ASP A 152 18.73 1.12 -11.14
C ASP A 152 19.12 1.08 -9.66
N LYS A 153 18.76 2.15 -8.97
CA LYS A 153 18.89 2.34 -7.53
C LYS A 153 17.66 1.80 -6.84
N VAL A 154 17.89 1.01 -5.78
CA VAL A 154 16.82 0.37 -5.01
C VAL A 154 16.93 0.80 -3.55
N PRO A 155 15.79 1.09 -2.87
CA PRO A 155 15.79 1.45 -1.45
C PRO A 155 15.97 0.21 -0.55
N ILE A 156 17.19 -0.32 -0.49
CA ILE A 156 17.53 -1.54 0.29
C ILE A 156 17.13 -1.42 1.78
N PRO A 157 17.40 -0.31 2.50
CA PRO A 157 17.00 -0.19 3.90
C PRO A 157 15.49 -0.23 4.09
N ALA A 158 14.74 0.42 3.20
CA ALA A 158 13.28 0.43 3.25
C ALA A 158 12.69 -0.95 2.90
N LEU A 159 13.33 -1.69 1.97
CA LEU A 159 13.03 -3.11 1.73
C LEU A 159 13.28 -3.97 2.97
N GLY A 160 14.39 -3.74 3.67
CA GLY A 160 14.70 -4.42 4.93
C GLY A 160 13.65 -4.16 6.01
N LEU A 161 13.16 -2.91 6.10
CA LEU A 161 12.06 -2.54 7.01
C LEU A 161 10.77 -3.30 6.66
N THR A 162 10.40 -3.32 5.38
CA THR A 162 9.24 -4.09 4.90
C THR A 162 9.38 -5.57 5.24
N LEU A 163 10.54 -6.17 4.97
CA LEU A 163 10.79 -7.58 5.27
C LEU A 163 10.74 -7.88 6.77
N ALA A 164 11.32 -7.03 7.61
CA ALA A 164 11.24 -7.16 9.06
C ALA A 164 9.79 -7.10 9.55
N SER A 165 8.98 -6.16 9.03
CA SER A 165 7.56 -6.05 9.38
C SER A 165 6.76 -7.29 8.98
N SER A 166 7.03 -7.85 7.80
CA SER A 166 6.42 -9.10 7.33
C SER A 166 6.80 -10.29 8.20
N LEU A 167 8.07 -10.41 8.60
CA LEU A 167 8.53 -11.48 9.49
C LEU A 167 7.88 -11.41 10.87
N VAL A 168 7.68 -10.20 11.42
CA VAL A 168 6.96 -10.00 12.68
C VAL A 168 5.50 -10.45 12.52
N LEU A 169 4.82 -10.06 11.43
CA LEU A 169 3.43 -10.46 11.20
C LEU A 169 3.29 -11.98 11.02
N ILE A 170 4.23 -12.62 10.33
CA ILE A 170 4.30 -14.08 10.20
C ILE A 170 4.54 -14.72 11.58
N GLY A 171 5.46 -14.19 12.38
CA GLY A 171 5.74 -14.68 13.72
C GLY A 171 4.54 -14.58 14.66
N LEU A 172 3.79 -13.47 14.59
CA LEU A 172 2.56 -13.27 15.38
C LEU A 172 1.42 -14.21 14.99
N THR A 173 1.38 -14.63 13.73
CA THR A 173 0.33 -15.50 13.18
C THR A 173 0.73 -16.97 13.10
N ALA A 174 1.99 -17.32 13.36
CA ALA A 174 2.54 -18.67 13.22
C ALA A 174 1.88 -19.73 14.12
N MET A 175 1.25 -19.33 15.22
CA MET A 175 0.56 -20.23 16.15
C MET A 175 -0.88 -20.55 15.73
N LEU A 176 -1.41 -19.86 14.72
CA LEU A 176 -2.75 -20.08 14.18
C LEU A 176 -2.71 -21.13 13.06
N PRO A 177 -3.79 -21.90 12.85
CA PRO A 177 -3.89 -22.78 11.68
C PRO A 177 -3.81 -21.95 10.38
N PRO A 178 -3.28 -22.50 9.28
CA PRO A 178 -2.98 -21.73 8.07
C PRO A 178 -4.16 -20.92 7.51
N LEU A 179 -5.35 -21.52 7.52
CA LEU A 179 -6.57 -20.84 7.07
C LEU A 179 -6.91 -19.66 7.97
N ALA A 180 -6.96 -19.85 9.30
CA ALA A 180 -7.25 -18.77 10.24
C ALA A 180 -6.18 -17.67 10.21
N ALA A 181 -4.91 -18.02 10.04
CA ALA A 181 -3.82 -17.04 9.88
C ALA A 181 -4.06 -16.16 8.64
N PHE A 182 -4.41 -16.76 7.50
CA PHE A 182 -4.76 -16.04 6.28
C PHE A 182 -5.98 -15.14 6.49
N GLU A 183 -7.05 -15.66 7.10
CA GLU A 183 -8.26 -14.88 7.38
C GLU A 183 -7.94 -13.65 8.23
N VAL A 184 -7.21 -13.81 9.33
CA VAL A 184 -6.83 -12.69 10.21
C VAL A 184 -6.01 -11.65 9.47
N VAL A 185 -5.02 -12.08 8.67
CA VAL A 185 -4.16 -11.14 7.94
C VAL A 185 -4.94 -10.38 6.88
N VAL A 186 -5.82 -11.06 6.13
CA VAL A 186 -6.67 -10.43 5.11
C VAL A 186 -7.70 -9.50 5.75
N GLU A 187 -8.33 -9.91 6.84
CA GLU A 187 -9.27 -9.08 7.59
C GLU A 187 -8.57 -7.83 8.14
N LEU A 188 -7.39 -8.00 8.75
CA LEU A 188 -6.61 -6.89 9.29
C LEU A 188 -6.16 -5.91 8.22
N TYR A 189 -5.60 -6.42 7.11
CA TYR A 189 -5.18 -5.60 5.98
C TYR A 189 -6.37 -4.83 5.39
N THR A 190 -7.48 -5.52 5.12
CA THR A 190 -8.67 -4.89 4.52
C THR A 190 -9.25 -3.84 5.44
N TYR A 191 -9.36 -4.13 6.73
CA TYR A 191 -9.89 -3.18 7.69
C TYR A 191 -9.02 -1.93 7.82
N PHE A 192 -7.71 -2.08 7.97
CA PHE A 192 -6.81 -0.94 8.12
C PHE A 192 -6.60 -0.18 6.80
N ALA A 193 -6.13 -0.87 5.76
CA ALA A 193 -5.65 -0.23 4.53
C ALA A 193 -6.78 0.13 3.55
N ILE A 194 -7.89 -0.63 3.53
CA ILE A 194 -8.98 -0.43 2.56
C ILE A 194 -10.16 0.33 3.19
N ILE A 195 -10.42 0.15 4.48
CA ILE A 195 -11.54 0.79 5.16
C ILE A 195 -11.08 2.02 5.94
N LEU A 196 -10.22 1.88 6.95
CA LEU A 196 -9.88 2.98 7.87
C LEU A 196 -9.11 4.11 7.19
N VAL A 197 -7.98 3.82 6.53
CA VAL A 197 -7.14 4.84 5.88
C VAL A 197 -7.94 5.62 4.83
N PRO A 198 -8.67 4.98 3.89
CA PRO A 198 -9.46 5.71 2.90
C PRO A 198 -10.65 6.48 3.50
N THR A 199 -11.23 6.00 4.61
CA THR A 199 -12.23 6.78 5.37
C THR A 199 -11.62 8.06 5.93
N ALA A 200 -10.42 7.98 6.51
CA ALA A 200 -9.70 9.17 7.00
C ALA A 200 -9.33 10.13 5.86
N VAL A 201 -8.85 9.60 4.72
CA VAL A 201 -8.49 10.41 3.53
C VAL A 201 -9.73 11.10 2.94
N SER A 202 -10.82 10.37 2.73
CA SER A 202 -12.07 10.94 2.19
C SER A 202 -12.69 11.97 3.14
N GLY A 203 -12.69 11.70 4.45
CA GLY A 203 -13.09 12.68 5.47
C GLY A 203 -12.21 13.94 5.46
N GLY A 204 -10.89 13.78 5.33
CA GLY A 204 -9.94 14.89 5.19
C GLY A 204 -10.17 15.73 3.93
N LEU A 205 -10.46 15.08 2.79
CA LEU A 205 -10.80 15.78 1.54
C LEU A 205 -12.10 16.58 1.67
N LEU A 206 -13.13 16.01 2.30
CA LEU A 206 -14.38 16.72 2.57
C LEU A 206 -14.15 17.91 3.51
N TYR A 207 -13.35 17.73 4.57
CA TYR A 207 -12.97 18.81 5.47
C TYR A 207 -12.25 19.95 4.74
N LEU A 208 -11.26 19.65 3.89
CA LEU A 208 -10.55 20.65 3.09
C LEU A 208 -11.46 21.37 2.10
N LYS A 209 -12.50 20.70 1.61
CA LYS A 209 -13.44 21.25 0.63
C LYS A 209 -14.47 22.17 1.24
N PHE A 210 -15.01 21.82 2.41
CA PHE A 210 -15.99 22.65 3.13
C PHE A 210 -15.35 23.79 3.92
N ARG A 211 -14.01 23.80 4.06
CA ARG A 211 -13.30 24.86 4.77
C ARG A 211 -13.15 26.12 3.89
N PRO A 212 -13.74 27.27 4.28
CA PRO A 212 -13.79 28.48 3.43
C PRO A 212 -12.43 29.16 3.20
N LYS A 213 -11.43 28.91 4.05
CA LYS A 213 -10.06 29.48 3.93
C LYS A 213 -9.08 28.60 3.14
N SER A 214 -9.56 27.51 2.53
CA SER A 214 -8.71 26.54 1.85
C SER A 214 -8.36 26.98 0.43
N THR A 215 -7.07 27.15 0.12
CA THR A 215 -6.57 27.36 -1.25
C THR A 215 -6.46 26.05 -2.04
N TRP A 216 -6.94 24.93 -1.50
CA TRP A 216 -6.74 23.61 -2.10
C TRP A 216 -7.38 23.48 -3.49
N ALA A 217 -8.51 24.16 -3.71
CA ALA A 217 -9.19 24.17 -5.01
C ALA A 217 -8.36 24.83 -6.15
N SER A 218 -7.36 25.66 -5.85
CA SER A 218 -6.44 26.21 -6.87
C SER A 218 -5.24 25.30 -7.13
N ARG A 219 -4.88 24.44 -6.16
CA ARG A 219 -3.78 23.45 -6.30
C ARG A 219 -4.22 22.12 -6.89
N ALA A 220 -5.51 21.79 -6.84
CA ALA A 220 -6.05 20.55 -7.39
C ALA A 220 -5.95 20.53 -8.93
N SER A 221 -5.17 19.59 -9.46
CA SER A 221 -4.91 19.43 -10.89
C SER A 221 -6.09 18.83 -11.67
N PHE A 222 -6.97 18.10 -11.00
CA PHE A 222 -8.17 17.46 -11.55
C PHE A 222 -9.41 17.84 -10.75
N LYS A 223 -10.43 18.38 -11.43
CA LYS A 223 -11.71 18.78 -10.84
C LYS A 223 -12.83 17.95 -11.49
N PRO A 224 -13.23 16.81 -10.90
CA PRO A 224 -14.31 16.00 -11.45
C PRO A 224 -15.64 16.77 -11.42
N TRP A 225 -16.49 16.53 -12.42
CA TRP A 225 -17.80 17.20 -12.55
C TRP A 225 -18.70 16.96 -11.31
N LEU A 226 -18.62 15.78 -10.69
CA LEU A 226 -19.27 15.43 -9.41
C LEU A 226 -18.30 15.55 -8.22
N SER A 227 -17.57 16.66 -8.13
CA SER A 227 -16.45 16.81 -7.19
C SER A 227 -16.77 16.56 -5.70
N SER A 228 -18.04 16.65 -5.25
CA SER A 228 -18.43 16.39 -3.85
C SER A 228 -19.09 15.02 -3.66
N LEU A 229 -19.75 14.48 -4.67
CA LEU A 229 -20.58 13.28 -4.52
C LEU A 229 -19.72 12.02 -4.40
N PHE A 230 -18.63 11.90 -5.16
CA PHE A 230 -17.76 10.72 -5.06
C PHE A 230 -17.08 10.58 -3.69
N PRO A 231 -16.45 11.64 -3.11
CA PRO A 231 -15.84 11.51 -1.79
C PRO A 231 -16.86 11.32 -0.66
N THR A 232 -18.07 11.91 -0.77
CA THR A 232 -19.13 11.72 0.24
C THR A 232 -19.71 10.32 0.21
N LEU A 233 -20.06 9.79 -0.96
CA LEU A 233 -20.54 8.41 -1.10
C LEU A 233 -19.51 7.40 -0.61
N TYR A 234 -18.24 7.63 -0.97
CA TYR A 234 -17.14 6.77 -0.52
C TYR A 234 -16.99 6.82 1.00
N PHE A 235 -16.95 8.02 1.60
CA PHE A 235 -16.85 8.21 3.06
C PHE A 235 -18.01 7.55 3.82
N ILE A 236 -19.25 7.72 3.36
CA ILE A 236 -20.43 7.12 4.01
C ILE A 236 -20.35 5.58 3.94
N THR A 237 -20.02 5.04 2.76
CA THR A 237 -19.94 3.59 2.56
C THR A 237 -18.81 2.99 3.41
N SER A 238 -17.63 3.59 3.41
CA SER A 238 -16.48 3.09 4.15
C SER A 238 -16.66 3.25 5.67
N ALA A 239 -17.28 4.35 6.13
CA ALA A 239 -17.62 4.54 7.54
C ALA A 239 -18.66 3.53 8.04
N LEU A 240 -19.69 3.25 7.23
CA LEU A 240 -20.64 2.18 7.55
C LEU A 240 -19.94 0.83 7.66
N LEU A 241 -19.07 0.48 6.71
CA LEU A 241 -18.31 -0.77 6.76
C LEU A 241 -17.43 -0.86 8.01
N ALA A 242 -16.76 0.23 8.39
CA ALA A 242 -15.94 0.29 9.60
C ALA A 242 -16.75 -0.04 10.87
N ILE A 243 -18.00 0.42 10.96
CA ILE A 243 -18.88 0.17 12.11
C ILE A 243 -19.46 -1.24 12.07
N THR A 244 -19.88 -1.73 10.91
CA THR A 244 -20.53 -3.05 10.79
C THR A 244 -19.64 -4.22 11.21
N LEU A 245 -18.32 -4.02 11.26
CA LEU A 245 -17.36 -5.05 11.68
C LEU A 245 -17.30 -5.23 13.20
N PHE A 246 -17.83 -4.29 13.98
CA PHE A 246 -17.99 -4.46 15.43
C PHE A 246 -19.23 -5.26 15.82
N VAL A 247 -20.10 -5.58 14.86
CA VAL A 247 -21.40 -6.22 15.13
C VAL A 247 -21.29 -7.71 14.86
N ASP A 248 -21.49 -8.51 15.90
CA ASP A 248 -21.56 -9.96 15.78
C ASP A 248 -22.76 -10.39 14.92
N PRO A 249 -22.64 -11.43 14.08
CA PRO A 249 -23.77 -11.98 13.34
C PRO A 249 -24.82 -12.52 14.33
N ALA A 250 -26.11 -12.39 13.96
CA ALA A 250 -27.20 -12.88 14.79
C ALA A 250 -27.09 -14.41 15.01
N PRO A 251 -27.37 -14.91 16.23
CA PRO A 251 -27.33 -16.34 16.54
C PRO A 251 -28.32 -17.12 15.66
N ASN A 252 -27.91 -18.29 15.15
CA ASN A 252 -28.67 -19.15 14.22
C ASN A 252 -28.80 -18.63 12.76
N SER A 253 -27.93 -17.71 12.33
CA SER A 253 -27.84 -17.37 10.90
C SER A 253 -26.89 -18.33 10.18
N PRO A 254 -27.04 -18.58 8.86
CA PRO A 254 -26.04 -19.31 8.05
C PRO A 254 -24.64 -18.67 8.02
N LEU A 255 -24.47 -17.57 8.77
CA LEU A 255 -23.31 -16.70 8.87
C LEU A 255 -22.76 -16.70 10.30
N GLU A 256 -23.24 -17.61 11.15
CA GLU A 256 -22.70 -17.85 12.48
C GLU A 256 -21.23 -18.21 12.35
N LEU A 257 -20.40 -17.58 13.18
CA LEU A 257 -18.96 -17.78 13.17
C LEU A 257 -18.67 -19.26 13.39
N ALA A 258 -17.86 -19.86 12.50
CA ALA A 258 -17.40 -21.22 12.67
C ALA A 258 -16.79 -21.39 14.08
N PRO A 259 -17.04 -22.52 14.77
CA PRO A 259 -16.51 -22.75 16.11
C PRO A 259 -14.97 -22.64 16.09
N GLY A 260 -14.43 -21.62 16.74
CA GLY A 260 -13.00 -21.27 16.73
C GLY A 260 -12.65 -19.95 16.05
N SER A 261 -13.61 -19.25 15.45
CA SER A 261 -13.35 -17.94 14.83
C SER A 261 -13.09 -16.85 15.87
N ILE A 262 -12.18 -15.95 15.53
CA ILE A 262 -11.72 -14.86 16.38
C ILE A 262 -12.86 -13.84 16.57
N LYS A 263 -13.02 -13.35 17.80
CA LYS A 263 -14.09 -12.40 18.16
C LYS A 263 -14.10 -11.20 17.21
N CYS A 264 -15.29 -10.77 16.78
CA CYS A 264 -15.44 -9.74 15.74
C CYS A 264 -14.78 -8.41 16.06
N PHE A 265 -14.64 -8.05 17.35
CA PHE A 265 -14.00 -6.80 17.75
C PHE A 265 -12.47 -6.81 17.68
N ILE A 266 -11.81 -7.97 17.62
CA ILE A 266 -10.34 -8.06 17.73
C ILE A 266 -9.67 -7.38 16.52
N VAL A 267 -10.06 -7.73 15.31
CA VAL A 267 -9.49 -7.15 14.09
C VAL A 267 -9.75 -5.62 14.02
N PRO A 268 -10.98 -5.13 14.25
CA PRO A 268 -11.25 -3.71 14.32
C PRO A 268 -10.46 -2.96 15.40
N ALA A 269 -10.30 -3.57 16.58
CA ALA A 269 -9.52 -2.98 17.67
C ALA A 269 -8.04 -2.81 17.28
N ILE A 270 -7.42 -3.83 16.66
CA ILE A 270 -6.03 -3.77 16.20
C ILE A 270 -5.86 -2.70 15.11
N GLY A 271 -6.81 -2.60 14.17
CA GLY A 271 -6.77 -1.58 13.12
C GLY A 271 -6.87 -0.15 13.67
N ILE A 272 -7.79 0.10 14.60
CA ILE A 272 -7.93 1.41 15.24
C ILE A 272 -6.71 1.73 16.12
N SER A 273 -6.20 0.76 16.87
CA SER A 273 -5.01 0.98 17.71
C SER A 273 -3.78 1.33 16.87
N THR A 274 -3.63 0.74 15.69
CA THR A 274 -2.54 1.06 14.76
C THR A 274 -2.60 2.53 14.31
N LEU A 275 -3.80 3.00 13.93
CA LEU A 275 -4.01 4.39 13.54
C LEU A 275 -3.82 5.36 14.73
N ALA A 276 -4.27 4.95 15.92
CA ALA A 276 -4.10 5.72 17.15
C ALA A 276 -2.62 5.87 17.53
N TRP A 277 -1.82 4.81 17.39
CA TRP A 277 -0.38 4.85 17.66
C TRP A 277 0.37 5.75 16.67
N GLY A 278 0.03 5.67 15.38
CA GLY A 278 0.57 6.58 14.37
C GLY A 278 0.22 8.05 14.64
N SER A 279 -1.02 8.31 15.07
CA SER A 279 -1.48 9.66 15.45
C SER A 279 -0.75 10.16 16.71
N ALA A 280 -0.57 9.29 17.72
CA ALA A 280 0.16 9.61 18.94
C ALA A 280 1.64 9.93 18.66
N TRP A 281 2.29 9.17 17.79
CA TRP A 281 3.66 9.43 17.34
C TRP A 281 3.77 10.81 16.67
N PHE A 282 2.90 11.11 15.71
CA PHE A 282 2.91 12.40 15.02
C PHE A 282 2.63 13.57 15.97
N LEU A 283 1.68 13.40 16.90
CA LEU A 283 1.40 14.41 17.92
C LEU A 283 2.61 14.61 18.85
N GLY A 284 3.30 13.53 19.21
CA GLY A 284 4.55 13.58 19.97
C GLY A 284 5.63 14.40 19.27
N LEU A 285 5.81 14.23 17.96
CA LEU A 285 6.73 15.05 17.16
C LEU A 285 6.35 16.54 17.18
N LYS A 286 5.04 16.85 17.09
CA LYS A 286 4.55 18.23 17.18
C LYS A 286 4.73 18.84 18.56
N ILE A 287 4.49 18.07 19.62
CA ILE A 287 4.73 18.50 21.01
C ILE A 287 6.22 18.76 21.23
N HIS A 288 7.09 17.87 20.74
CA HIS A 288 8.53 18.05 20.78
C HIS A 288 8.95 19.35 20.06
N GLY A 289 8.48 19.56 18.83
CA GLY A 289 8.75 20.79 18.09
C GLY A 289 8.25 22.05 18.81
N TRP A 290 7.07 21.99 19.42
CA TRP A 290 6.54 23.10 20.22
C TRP A 290 7.38 23.41 21.46
N TRP A 291 7.83 22.39 22.20
CA TRP A 291 8.69 22.55 23.38
C TRP A 291 10.07 23.12 23.03
N TYR A 292 10.69 22.61 21.96
CA TYR A 292 12.04 23.03 21.56
C TYR A 292 12.04 24.21 20.58
N LYS A 293 10.87 24.74 20.23
CA LYS A 293 10.66 25.78 19.23
C LYS A 293 11.28 25.45 17.87
N THR A 294 11.24 24.17 17.49
CA THR A 294 11.80 23.66 16.25
C THR A 294 10.73 23.02 15.36
N GLU A 295 10.92 23.12 14.05
CA GLU A 295 10.12 22.38 13.07
C GLU A 295 11.03 21.42 12.30
N ILE A 296 10.46 20.27 11.91
CA ILE A 296 11.12 19.35 10.98
C ILE A 296 11.01 19.98 9.59
N LEU A 297 12.14 20.46 9.08
CA LEU A 297 12.25 20.88 7.69
C LEU A 297 12.96 19.77 6.93
N ALA A 298 12.19 19.07 6.11
CA ALA A 298 12.71 18.16 5.10
C ALA A 298 12.89 18.94 3.80
N MET A 299 14.10 19.46 3.57
CA MET A 299 14.45 20.10 2.31
C MET A 299 14.75 19.03 1.26
N ARG A 300 14.05 19.12 0.13
CA ARG A 300 14.22 18.23 -1.03
C ARG A 300 14.69 19.06 -2.20
N GLU A 301 15.94 18.88 -2.60
CA GLU A 301 16.50 19.52 -3.79
C GLU A 301 16.70 18.47 -4.88
N ALA A 302 15.87 18.56 -5.92
CA ALA A 302 15.98 17.71 -7.08
C ALA A 302 16.93 18.36 -8.11
N LEU A 303 18.03 17.70 -8.46
CA LEU A 303 18.80 18.07 -9.64
C LEU A 303 18.13 17.44 -10.85
N VAL A 304 17.58 18.28 -11.72
CA VAL A 304 16.89 17.86 -12.93
C VAL A 304 17.76 18.22 -14.13
N VAL A 305 18.10 17.23 -14.95
CA VAL A 305 18.86 17.44 -16.19
C VAL A 305 17.95 17.19 -17.38
N GLN A 306 18.01 18.10 -18.34
CA GLN A 306 17.28 17.98 -19.58
C GLN A 306 17.99 16.96 -20.49
N VAL A 307 17.33 15.84 -20.75
CA VAL A 307 17.81 14.75 -21.62
C VAL A 307 16.97 14.79 -22.90
N GLY A 308 17.25 15.75 -23.79
CA GLY A 308 16.53 15.94 -25.06
C GLY A 308 15.69 17.22 -25.12
N GLU A 309 14.96 17.46 -26.22
CA GLU A 309 14.26 18.74 -26.44
C GLU A 309 13.15 19.03 -25.42
N ASP A 310 12.51 18.00 -24.84
CA ASP A 310 11.35 18.15 -23.92
C ASP A 310 11.32 17.14 -22.75
N GLU A 311 12.40 16.39 -22.51
CA GLU A 311 12.44 15.36 -21.46
C GLU A 311 13.40 15.76 -20.34
N TYR A 312 12.88 15.79 -19.12
CA TYR A 312 13.61 16.12 -17.91
C TYR A 312 13.76 14.84 -17.09
N VAL A 313 14.99 14.47 -16.76
CA VAL A 313 15.30 13.33 -15.90
C VAL A 313 15.83 13.88 -14.59
N GLN A 314 15.23 13.45 -13.48
CA GLN A 314 15.73 13.76 -12.15
C GLN A 314 16.98 12.92 -11.91
N LEU A 315 18.15 13.59 -11.82
CA LEU A 315 19.49 13.00 -11.63
C LEU A 315 20.04 13.21 -10.22
N LEU A 316 19.33 13.81 -9.28
CA LEU A 316 19.68 13.74 -7.87
C LEU A 316 18.47 14.13 -7.05
N GLU A 317 18.30 13.57 -5.86
CA GLU A 317 17.48 14.19 -4.82
C GLU A 317 18.30 14.29 -3.54
N THR A 318 18.81 15.48 -3.24
CA THR A 318 19.39 15.72 -1.93
C THR A 318 18.26 15.91 -0.94
N VAL A 319 18.20 15.05 0.06
CA VAL A 319 17.24 15.13 1.16
C VAL A 319 17.99 15.47 2.43
N ASP A 320 17.79 16.69 2.91
CA ASP A 320 18.29 17.15 4.20
C ASP A 320 17.09 17.28 5.15
N ALA A 321 17.11 16.51 6.24
CA ALA A 321 16.14 16.60 7.31
C ALA A 321 16.82 17.19 8.55
N SER A 322 16.40 18.39 8.95
CA SER A 322 16.91 19.07 10.14
C SER A 322 15.77 19.60 11.00
N TRP A 323 16.04 19.68 12.31
CA TRP A 323 15.21 20.46 13.23
C TRP A 323 15.73 21.90 13.20
N GLU A 324 14.93 22.82 12.65
CA GLU A 324 15.27 24.24 12.60
C GLU A 324 14.34 25.05 13.49
N GLY A 325 14.87 26.10 14.12
CA GLY A 325 14.06 27.01 14.93
C GLY A 325 13.02 27.74 14.08
N TYR A 326 11.83 27.99 14.64
CA TYR A 326 10.80 28.79 13.95
C TYR A 326 11.38 30.09 13.36
N GLU A 327 10.98 30.47 12.13
CA GLU A 327 11.32 31.78 11.58
C GLU A 327 10.88 32.89 12.56
N GLY A 328 11.85 33.62 13.12
CA GLY A 328 11.63 34.66 14.14
C GLY A 328 11.93 34.26 15.60
N SER A 329 12.20 32.99 15.88
CA SER A 329 12.73 32.52 17.16
C SER A 329 14.26 32.53 17.08
N GLY A 330 14.94 33.48 17.75
CA GLY A 330 16.41 33.61 17.78
C GLY A 330 17.19 32.44 18.43
N SER A 331 16.62 31.24 18.42
CA SER A 331 17.21 30.00 18.92
C SER A 331 17.91 29.26 17.78
N SER A 332 19.22 29.50 17.61
CA SER A 332 20.09 28.70 16.74
C SER A 332 20.46 27.38 17.42
N GLY A 333 19.48 26.54 17.71
CA GLY A 333 19.70 25.15 18.12
C GLY A 333 19.92 24.25 16.91
N LYS A 334 21.11 24.28 16.29
CA LYS A 334 21.45 23.38 15.18
C LYS A 334 21.72 21.97 15.70
N TYR A 335 20.68 21.17 15.93
CA TYR A 335 20.82 19.71 15.91
C TYR A 335 20.80 19.27 14.44
N LYS A 336 21.98 19.34 13.82
CA LYS A 336 22.19 18.85 12.46
C LYS A 336 22.47 17.35 12.58
N GLU A 337 21.48 16.49 12.35
CA GLU A 337 21.84 15.14 11.88
C GLU A 337 22.62 15.37 10.59
N ARG A 338 23.89 14.93 10.58
CA ARG A 338 24.83 15.24 9.51
C ARG A 338 24.31 14.57 8.22
N GLY A 339 23.60 15.36 7.41
CA GLY A 339 23.12 15.01 6.08
C GLY A 339 24.24 14.33 5.30
N THR A 340 23.98 13.10 4.89
CA THR A 340 24.82 12.43 3.89
C THR A 340 24.13 12.67 2.58
N ASN A 341 24.85 13.21 1.58
CA ASN A 341 24.36 13.36 0.20
C ASN A 341 23.63 12.08 -0.22
N ILE A 342 22.30 12.12 -0.30
CA ILE A 342 21.53 11.02 -0.84
C ILE A 342 21.61 11.18 -2.35
N LYS A 343 22.48 10.38 -2.96
CA LYS A 343 22.69 10.40 -4.41
C LYS A 343 21.59 9.58 -5.09
N THR A 344 20.41 10.17 -5.29
CA THR A 344 19.35 9.56 -6.10
C THR A 344 19.29 10.21 -7.48
N ASP A 345 20.33 9.93 -8.27
CA ASP A 345 20.35 10.07 -9.74
C ASP A 345 19.43 9.14 -10.47
#